data_AF-A0A659U8N7-F1
#
_entry.id   AF-A0A659U8N7-F1
#
_cell.length_a   1.000
_cell.length_b   1.000
_cell.length_c   1.000
_cell.angle_alpha   90.00
_cell.angle_beta   90.00
_cell.angle_gamma   90.00
#
_symmetry.space_group_name_H-M   'P 1'
#
loop_
_entity.id
_entity.type
_entity.pdbx_description
1 polymer ?
#
loop_
_entity_poly.entity_id
_entity_poly.type
_entity_poly.pdbx_seq_one_letter_code
_entity_poly.pdbx_strand_id
1 'polypeptide(L)'
;AYLYFGAKDELLFATMRHILAELTIDMRRALQSTTSPRERVSAVVAVNFSDIQFQAETIAAWLAFYVEAQQSSSLRRLLRVYARRLHSNLMSGLI
;
A
#
# COMPACT_ATOMS: atom_id res chain seq x y z
N ALA A 1 -13.28 -30.09 -2.78
CA ALA A 1 -12.92 -29.14 -1.72
C ALA A 1 -12.10 -27.99 -2.32
N TYR A 2 -12.75 -26.86 -2.67
CA TYR A 2 -12.11 -25.70 -3.33
C TYR A 2 -12.53 -24.33 -2.74
N LEU A 3 -13.44 -24.29 -1.76
CA LEU A 3 -13.98 -23.04 -1.22
C LEU A 3 -13.09 -22.35 -0.17
N TYR A 4 -12.20 -23.07 0.50
CA TYR A 4 -11.43 -22.50 1.62
C TYR A 4 -10.32 -21.54 1.16
N PHE A 5 -9.69 -21.82 0.01
CA PHE A 5 -8.64 -20.94 -0.54
C PHE A 5 -9.22 -19.67 -1.19
N GLY A 6 -10.35 -19.79 -1.91
CA GLY A 6 -11.00 -18.62 -2.52
C GLY A 6 -11.49 -17.60 -1.49
N ALA A 7 -12.10 -18.05 -0.39
CA ALA A 7 -12.56 -17.16 0.67
C ALA A 7 -11.41 -16.42 1.39
N LYS A 8 -10.24 -17.08 1.55
CA LYS A 8 -9.04 -16.46 2.13
C LYS A 8 -8.46 -15.39 1.20
N ASP A 9 -8.37 -15.68 -0.09
CA ASP A 9 -7.85 -14.75 -1.10
C ASP A 9 -8.76 -13.53 -1.24
N GLU A 10 -10.08 -13.72 -1.22
CA GLU A 10 -11.05 -12.63 -1.27
C GLU A 10 -10.98 -11.73 -0.04
N LEU A 11 -10.87 -12.33 1.15
CA LEU A 11 -10.70 -11.57 2.39
C LEU A 11 -9.40 -10.75 2.37
N LEU A 12 -8.27 -11.39 2.04
CA LEU A 12 -6.98 -10.69 1.95
C LEU A 12 -7.01 -9.60 0.88
N PHE A 13 -7.66 -9.86 -0.26
CA PHE A 13 -7.84 -8.85 -1.31
C PHE A 13 -8.65 -7.65 -0.81
N ALA A 14 -9.77 -7.90 -0.13
CA ALA A 14 -10.60 -6.84 0.44
C ALA A 14 -9.85 -6.02 1.49
N THR A 15 -9.13 -6.70 2.40
CA THR A 15 -8.28 -6.07 3.42
C THR A 15 -7.20 -5.21 2.79
N MET A 16 -6.45 -5.74 1.84
CA MET A 16 -5.37 -4.98 1.19
C MET A 16 -5.91 -3.83 0.34
N ARG A 17 -7.05 -4.00 -0.32
CA ARG A 17 -7.72 -2.89 -1.03
C ARG A 17 -8.09 -1.77 -0.06
N HIS A 18 -8.57 -2.10 1.13
CA HIS A 18 -8.90 -1.11 2.16
C HIS A 18 -7.64 -0.40 2.67
N ILE A 19 -6.61 -1.14 3.09
CA ILE A 19 -5.33 -0.58 3.57
C ILE A 19 -4.72 0.37 2.52
N LEU A 20 -4.69 -0.04 1.24
CA LEU A 20 -4.14 0.79 0.17
C LEU A 20 -4.99 2.04 -0.13
N ALA A 21 -6.30 1.98 0.09
CA ALA A 21 -7.18 3.13 -0.07
C ALA A 21 -6.90 4.17 1.02
N GLU A 22 -6.83 3.76 2.28
CA GLU A 22 -6.48 4.62 3.41
C GLU A 22 -5.08 5.24 3.22
N LEU A 23 -4.09 4.42 2.87
CA LEU A 23 -2.73 4.90 2.57
C LEU A 23 -2.73 5.94 1.45
N THR A 24 -3.57 5.79 0.42
CA THR A 24 -3.69 6.76 -0.67
C THR A 24 -4.32 8.07 -0.19
N ILE A 25 -5.30 8.02 0.71
CA ILE A 25 -5.94 9.20 1.29
C ILE A 25 -4.91 9.97 2.12
N ASP A 26 -4.19 9.30 3.00
CA ASP A 26 -3.18 9.93 3.86
C ASP A 26 -2.01 10.49 3.05
N MET A 27 -1.58 9.78 2.00
CA MET A 27 -0.58 10.27 1.07
C MET A 27 -1.03 11.58 0.39
N ARG A 28 -2.29 11.66 -0.07
CA ARG A 28 -2.81 12.88 -0.70
C ARG A 28 -2.87 14.04 0.29
N ARG A 29 -3.32 13.80 1.52
CA ARG A 29 -3.37 14.81 2.58
C ARG A 29 -1.96 15.35 2.88
N ALA A 30 -0.99 14.46 3.07
CA ALA A 30 0.38 14.84 3.37
C ALA A 30 1.03 15.62 2.22
N LEU A 31 0.76 15.27 0.96
CA LEU A 31 1.30 15.97 -0.21
C LEU A 31 0.65 17.33 -0.50
N GLN A 32 -0.50 17.66 0.09
CA GLN A 32 -1.16 18.96 -0.10
C GLN A 32 -0.43 20.10 0.60
N SER A 33 0.28 19.82 1.70
CA SER A 33 1.00 20.83 2.49
C SER A 33 2.47 21.00 2.09
N THR A 34 2.96 20.22 1.12
CA THR A 34 4.36 20.26 0.69
C THR A 34 4.60 21.38 -0.31
N THR A 35 5.67 22.14 -0.14
CA THR A 35 6.04 23.29 -0.99
C THR A 35 7.33 23.06 -1.78
N SER A 36 8.13 22.07 -1.39
CA SER A 36 9.39 21.71 -2.07
C SER A 36 9.47 20.23 -2.47
N PRO A 37 10.27 19.87 -3.49
CA PRO A 37 10.48 18.46 -3.87
C PRO A 37 10.99 17.59 -2.71
N ARG A 38 11.87 18.13 -1.86
CA ARG A 38 12.36 17.44 -0.66
C ARG A 38 11.23 17.19 0.35
N GLU A 39 10.37 18.17 0.61
CA GLU A 39 9.21 17.98 1.49
C GLU A 39 8.25 16.92 0.97
N ARG A 40 8.07 16.82 -0.36
CA ARG A 40 7.29 15.75 -0.98
C ARG A 40 7.85 14.38 -0.67
N VAL A 41 9.14 14.17 -0.87
CA VAL A 41 9.79 12.88 -0.54
C VAL A 41 9.66 12.59 0.95
N SER A 42 9.91 13.57 1.82
CA SER A 42 9.74 13.41 3.27
C SER A 42 8.31 13.04 3.66
N ALA A 43 7.30 13.65 3.04
CA ALA A 43 5.89 13.33 3.28
C ALA A 43 5.54 11.91 2.83
N VAL A 44 6.07 11.46 1.68
CA VAL A 44 5.89 10.09 1.21
C VAL A 44 6.48 9.09 2.21
N VAL A 45 7.70 9.35 2.69
CA VAL A 45 8.34 8.50 3.71
C VAL A 45 7.51 8.50 5.00
N ALA A 46 7.16 9.67 5.54
CA ALA A 46 6.41 9.78 6.78
C ALA A 46 5.08 9.01 6.76
N VAL A 47 4.34 9.06 5.64
CA VAL A 47 3.07 8.32 5.50
C VAL A 47 3.28 6.81 5.47
N ASN A 48 4.28 6.31 4.72
CA ASN A 48 4.58 4.88 4.67
C ASN A 48 5.12 4.34 6.01
N PHE A 49 5.70 5.20 6.84
CA PHE A 49 6.23 4.87 8.16
C PHE A 49 5.38 5.37 9.33
N SER A 50 4.10 5.66 9.08
CA SER A 50 3.16 6.10 10.12
C SER A 50 2.79 4.96 11.08
N ASP A 51 2.33 5.32 12.28
CA ASP A 51 1.95 4.34 13.32
C ASP A 51 0.93 3.31 12.81
N ILE A 52 0.00 3.74 11.94
CA ILE A 52 -1.01 2.86 11.31
C ILE A 52 -0.34 1.77 10.46
N GLN A 53 0.74 2.10 9.72
CA GLN A 53 1.49 1.14 8.92
C GLN A 53 2.34 0.19 9.79
N PHE A 54 2.66 0.61 11.02
CA PHE A 54 3.45 -0.14 11.98
C PHE A 54 2.64 -0.93 13.01
N GLN A 55 1.30 -0.90 12.93
CA GLN A 55 0.47 -1.80 13.73
C GLN A 55 0.74 -3.25 13.36
N ALA A 56 0.76 -4.15 14.35
CA ALA A 56 1.10 -5.55 14.17
C ALA A 56 0.22 -6.25 13.12
N GLU A 57 -1.06 -5.90 13.10
CA GLU A 57 -2.07 -6.40 12.18
C GLU A 57 -1.80 -5.92 10.75
N THR A 58 -1.43 -4.65 10.58
CA THR A 58 -1.09 -4.08 9.27
C THR A 58 0.18 -4.70 8.71
N ILE A 59 1.21 -4.89 9.54
CA ILE A 59 2.45 -5.58 9.15
C ILE A 59 2.15 -7.03 8.75
N ALA A 60 1.35 -7.76 9.55
CA ALA A 60 0.96 -9.14 9.22
C ALA A 60 0.19 -9.21 7.89
N ALA A 61 -0.72 -8.26 7.63
CA ALA A 61 -1.43 -8.18 6.36
C ALA A 61 -0.49 -7.92 5.18
N TRP A 62 0.49 -7.03 5.32
CA TRP A 62 1.52 -6.78 4.30
C TRP A 62 2.35 -8.03 4.00
N LEU A 63 2.81 -8.75 5.03
CA LEU A 63 3.59 -9.97 4.86
C LEU A 63 2.77 -11.07 4.16
N ALA A 64 1.53 -11.29 4.60
CA ALA A 64 0.62 -12.23 3.96
C ALA A 64 0.37 -11.85 2.50
N PHE A 65 0.16 -10.56 2.23
CA PHE A 65 -0.06 -10.04 0.89
C PHE A 65 1.11 -10.30 -0.05
N TYR A 66 2.35 -10.08 0.38
CA TYR A 66 3.53 -10.32 -0.45
C TYR A 66 3.70 -11.79 -0.84
N VAL A 67 3.39 -12.71 0.08
CA VAL A 67 3.42 -14.15 -0.18
C VAL A 67 2.31 -14.55 -1.14
N GLU A 68 1.06 -14.16 -0.85
CA GLU A 68 -0.09 -14.60 -1.65
C GLU A 68 -0.11 -13.96 -3.05
N ALA A 69 0.45 -12.75 -3.23
CA ALA A 69 0.61 -12.12 -4.54
C ALA A 69 1.50 -12.94 -5.51
N GLN A 70 2.33 -13.86 -5.02
CA GLN A 70 3.13 -14.76 -5.85
C GLN A 70 2.29 -15.84 -6.54
N GLN A 71 1.10 -16.12 -6.02
CA GLN A 71 0.22 -17.18 -6.53
C GLN A 71 -1.06 -16.58 -7.14
N SER A 72 -1.59 -15.52 -6.54
CA SER A 72 -2.83 -14.87 -6.98
C SER A 72 -2.59 -13.72 -7.96
N SER A 73 -3.18 -13.81 -9.15
CA SER A 73 -3.07 -12.79 -10.20
C SER A 73 -3.76 -11.46 -9.81
N SER A 74 -4.85 -11.53 -9.04
CA SER A 74 -5.59 -10.37 -8.56
C SER A 74 -4.80 -9.61 -7.51
N LEU A 75 -4.24 -10.30 -6.50
CA LEU A 75 -3.36 -9.70 -5.50
C LEU A 75 -2.08 -9.14 -6.14
N ARG A 76 -1.50 -9.84 -7.12
CA ARG A 76 -0.34 -9.32 -7.88
C ARG A 76 -0.66 -8.04 -8.66
N ARG A 77 -1.88 -7.92 -9.19
CA ARG A 77 -2.31 -6.67 -9.83
C ARG A 77 -2.39 -5.54 -8.81
N LEU A 78 -2.93 -5.80 -7.63
CA LEU A 78 -3.01 -4.84 -6.54
C LEU A 78 -1.60 -4.37 -6.10
N LEU A 79 -0.66 -5.30 -5.96
CA LEU A 79 0.74 -5.02 -5.60
C LEU A 79 1.43 -4.14 -6.64
N ARG A 80 1.22 -4.44 -7.92
CA ARG A 80 1.76 -3.62 -9.02
C ARG A 80 1.20 -2.19 -9.03
N VAL A 81 -0.08 -2.02 -8.69
CA VAL A 81 -0.67 -0.67 -8.58
C VAL A 81 -0.04 0.10 -7.42
N TYR A 82 0.10 -0.53 -6.25
CA TYR A 82 0.77 0.08 -5.10
C TYR A 82 2.21 0.50 -5.44
N ALA A 83 3.02 -0.40 -5.98
CA ALA A 83 4.41 -0.12 -6.33
C ALA A 83 4.55 1.04 -7.32
N ARG A 84 3.69 1.11 -8.35
CA ARG A 84 3.68 2.23 -9.31
C ARG A 84 3.29 3.55 -8.68
N ARG A 85 2.32 3.56 -7.76
CA ARG A 85 1.91 4.78 -7.05
C ARG A 85 3.04 5.28 -6.15
N LEU A 86 3.67 4.39 -5.39
CA LEU A 86 4.81 4.72 -4.54
C LEU A 86 5.95 5.32 -5.37
N HIS A 87 6.32 4.65 -6.46
CA HIS A 87 7.35 5.13 -7.38
C HIS A 87 6.99 6.52 -7.95
N SER A 88 5.77 6.71 -8.46
CA SER A 88 5.34 8.00 -9.01
C SER A 88 5.37 9.12 -7.97
N ASN A 89 4.98 8.83 -6.72
CA ASN A 89 4.99 9.82 -5.65
C ASN A 89 6.42 10.22 -5.26
N LEU A 90 7.35 9.25 -5.21
CA LEU A 90 8.76 9.52 -4.96
C LEU A 90 9.39 10.31 -6.11
N MET A 91 9.19 9.87 -7.36
CA MET A 91 9.76 10.55 -8.53
C MET A 91 9.20 11.96 -8.71
N SER A 92 7.96 12.22 -8.30
CA SER A 92 7.39 13.58 -8.28
C SER A 92 8.16 14.57 -7.39
N GLY A 93 8.99 14.10 -6.47
CA GLY A 93 9.86 14.96 -5.64
C GLY A 93 11.36 14.84 -5.98
N LEU A 94 11.73 14.01 -6.96
CA LEU A 94 13.12 13.75 -7.37
C LEU A 94 13.43 14.21 -8.80
N ILE A 95 12.42 14.52 -9.60
CA ILE A 95 12.49 15.13 -10.94
C ILE A 95 12.04 16.58 -10.81
#